data_AF-A0A0C2BCM5-F1
#
_entry.id   AF-A0A0C2BCM5-F1
#
_cell.length_a   1.000
_cell.length_b   1.000
_cell.length_c   1.000
_cell.angle_alpha   90.00
_cell.angle_beta   90.00
_cell.angle_gamma   90.00
#
_symmetry.space_group_name_H-M   'P 1'
#
loop_
_entity.id
_entity.type
_entity.pdbx_description
1 polymer ?
#
loop_
_entity_poly.entity_id
_entity_poly.type
_entity_poly.pdbx_seq_one_letter_code
_entity_poly.pdbx_strand_id
1 'polypeptide(L)'
;MGRKLSFTAIAAGLALAVLPAVDAGAAPAGSAPAGSAPAGAAPDTTRAAAAGTQIYSGTGWKIDDESGMYSLSGDGTGYTFQFADADAQTKLGAATKQAAAQLTSVTGIKFTVSTTLKPSPENCADQPRHVMTLAVKYRPLDGKKGFSRALQCYNSGDHSAWGGWAFMDTEYWTVPNWFGTDKTVNASKTKNAITHEIGHMVGMDHPNVDLNGDGTVADFECAPTPKNYLPVMCSPNGGYLAAADGGNFTSLDVPGLKQLVANWSLPIPAAEKGLSPATPADGAPRGVAAGSAY
;
A
#
# COMPACT_ATOMS: atom_id res chain seq x y z
N MET A 1 39.05 -34.75 -17.82
CA MET A 1 38.99 -34.94 -16.35
C MET A 1 37.79 -34.17 -15.81
N GLY A 2 36.63 -34.81 -15.70
CA GLY A 2 35.38 -34.19 -15.29
C GLY A 2 35.14 -34.35 -13.79
N ARG A 3 34.94 -33.23 -13.08
CA ARG A 3 34.50 -33.23 -11.68
C ARG A 3 32.97 -33.17 -11.65
N LYS A 4 32.34 -34.25 -11.16
CA LYS A 4 30.94 -34.27 -10.74
C LYS A 4 30.85 -33.61 -9.36
N LEU A 5 30.00 -32.60 -9.24
CA LEU A 5 29.57 -32.02 -7.96
C LEU A 5 28.22 -32.64 -7.61
N SER A 6 28.19 -33.44 -6.54
CA SER A 6 26.95 -33.94 -5.94
C SER A 6 26.41 -32.92 -4.95
N PHE A 7 25.13 -32.56 -5.10
CA PHE A 7 24.38 -31.78 -4.12
C PHE A 7 23.64 -32.73 -3.18
N THR A 8 23.93 -32.61 -1.88
CA THR A 8 23.17 -33.26 -0.81
C THR A 8 22.03 -32.33 -0.39
N ALA A 9 20.79 -32.78 -0.58
CA ALA A 9 19.59 -32.09 -0.10
C ALA A 9 19.39 -32.36 1.40
N ILE A 10 19.23 -31.31 2.20
CA ILE A 10 18.79 -31.40 3.59
C ILE A 10 17.28 -31.14 3.60
N ALA A 11 16.49 -32.19 3.85
CA ALA A 11 15.06 -32.09 4.09
C ALA A 11 14.82 -31.77 5.58
N ALA A 12 14.31 -30.59 5.87
CA ALA A 12 13.80 -30.25 7.20
C ALA A 12 12.31 -30.61 7.26
N GLY A 13 11.98 -31.65 8.02
CA GLY A 13 10.62 -32.07 8.32
C GLY A 13 9.94 -31.08 9.27
N LEU A 14 8.78 -30.56 8.86
CA LEU A 14 7.90 -29.79 9.71
C LEU A 14 6.90 -30.76 10.37
N ALA A 15 7.00 -30.89 11.69
CA ALA A 15 6.08 -31.70 12.49
C ALA A 15 4.72 -31.01 12.60
N LEU A 16 3.68 -31.73 12.20
CA LEU A 16 2.28 -31.36 12.32
C LEU A 16 1.82 -31.63 13.77
N ALA A 17 1.53 -30.59 14.55
CA ALA A 17 0.92 -30.74 15.87
C ALA A 17 -0.61 -30.80 15.71
N VAL A 18 -1.15 -31.99 15.97
CA VAL A 18 -2.59 -32.28 16.07
C VAL A 18 -3.07 -31.84 17.45
N LEU A 19 -4.07 -30.95 17.52
CA LEU A 19 -4.80 -30.65 18.74
C LEU A 19 -5.98 -31.64 18.89
N PRO A 20 -6.25 -32.18 20.10
CA PRO A 20 -7.39 -33.04 20.32
C PRO A 20 -8.70 -32.25 20.41
N ALA A 21 -9.75 -32.84 19.82
CA ALA A 21 -11.14 -32.47 19.99
C ALA A 21 -11.60 -32.75 21.42
N VAL A 22 -12.38 -31.82 22.00
CA VAL A 22 -13.14 -32.07 23.22
C VAL A 22 -14.59 -32.35 22.86
N ASP A 23 -15.04 -33.51 23.36
CA ASP A 23 -16.31 -34.16 23.08
C ASP A 23 -17.46 -33.58 23.91
N ALA A 24 -18.66 -33.82 23.40
CA ALA A 24 -19.95 -33.36 23.86
C ALA A 24 -20.36 -33.96 25.22
N GLY A 25 -20.87 -33.10 26.11
CA GLY A 25 -21.56 -33.50 27.34
C GLY A 25 -23.07 -33.30 27.20
N ALA A 26 -23.82 -34.40 27.35
CA ALA A 26 -25.26 -34.50 27.23
C ALA A 26 -26.06 -33.85 28.37
N ALA A 27 -27.30 -33.48 28.05
CA ALA A 27 -28.34 -32.95 28.95
C ALA A 27 -29.00 -34.02 29.84
N PRO A 28 -29.76 -33.59 30.86
CA PRO A 28 -30.96 -34.29 31.26
C PRO A 28 -32.23 -33.42 31.14
N ALA A 29 -33.32 -34.12 30.85
CA ALA A 29 -34.68 -33.62 30.69
C ALA A 29 -35.33 -33.16 32.01
N GLY A 30 -36.22 -32.18 31.91
CA GLY A 30 -37.12 -31.76 32.98
C GLY A 30 -38.31 -30.98 32.43
N SER A 31 -39.51 -31.48 32.70
CA SER A 31 -40.80 -31.11 32.11
C SER A 31 -41.37 -29.76 32.59
N ALA A 32 -42.22 -29.18 31.73
CA ALA A 32 -42.96 -27.91 31.89
C ALA A 32 -43.95 -27.87 33.07
N PRO A 33 -44.47 -26.67 33.42
CA PRO A 33 -45.82 -26.37 32.94
C PRO A 33 -46.03 -24.93 32.41
N ALA A 34 -47.20 -24.76 31.77
CA ALA A 34 -47.67 -23.63 30.99
C ALA A 34 -47.84 -22.31 31.73
N GLY A 35 -47.65 -21.19 31.00
CA GLY A 35 -48.03 -19.86 31.45
C GLY A 35 -47.74 -18.76 30.41
N SER A 36 -48.79 -18.34 29.69
CA SER A 36 -49.06 -16.99 29.18
C SER A 36 -47.99 -16.25 28.37
N ALA A 37 -48.25 -16.12 27.07
CA ALA A 37 -47.53 -15.22 26.15
C ALA A 37 -47.83 -13.73 26.41
N PRO A 38 -46.81 -12.86 26.42
CA PRO A 38 -46.94 -11.48 26.00
C PRO A 38 -46.31 -11.27 24.61
N ALA A 39 -46.92 -10.36 23.86
CA ALA A 39 -46.56 -9.97 22.50
C ALA A 39 -45.08 -9.57 22.37
N GLY A 40 -44.47 -9.97 21.25
CA GLY A 40 -43.08 -9.72 20.93
C GLY A 40 -42.78 -8.23 20.82
N ALA A 41 -41.86 -7.76 21.66
CA ALA A 41 -41.00 -6.65 21.31
C ALA A 41 -39.75 -7.26 20.65
N ALA A 42 -39.62 -7.07 19.34
CA ALA A 42 -38.38 -7.35 18.64
C ALA A 42 -37.25 -6.53 19.32
N PRO A 43 -36.07 -7.11 19.58
CA PRO A 43 -34.94 -6.32 20.02
C PRO A 43 -34.56 -5.40 18.85
N ASP A 44 -34.84 -4.11 19.02
CA ASP A 44 -34.34 -3.05 18.15
C ASP A 44 -32.81 -2.99 18.34
N THR A 45 -32.11 -3.84 17.60
CA THR A 45 -30.66 -3.81 17.48
C THR A 45 -30.27 -2.74 16.46
N THR A 46 -30.74 -1.51 16.64
CA THR A 46 -30.05 -0.34 16.10
C THR A 46 -28.87 -0.05 17.01
N ARG A 47 -27.86 -0.94 16.94
CA ARG A 47 -26.50 -0.55 17.30
C ARG A 47 -26.10 0.47 16.24
N ALA A 48 -26.42 1.74 16.48
CA ALA A 48 -25.76 2.84 15.82
C ALA A 48 -24.28 2.67 16.16
N ALA A 49 -23.55 1.96 15.30
CA ALA A 49 -22.11 2.06 15.28
C ALA A 49 -21.85 3.56 15.16
N ALA A 50 -21.18 4.15 16.16
CA ALA A 50 -20.57 5.44 15.97
C ALA A 50 -19.68 5.27 14.74
N ALA A 51 -20.19 5.71 13.59
CA ALA A 51 -19.51 5.54 12.32
C ALA A 51 -18.25 6.38 12.46
N GLY A 52 -17.10 5.72 12.63
CA GLY A 52 -15.82 6.41 12.68
C GLY A 52 -15.69 7.26 11.42
N THR A 53 -15.07 8.43 11.54
CA THR A 53 -14.67 9.18 10.36
C THR A 53 -13.39 8.57 9.80
N GLN A 54 -13.14 8.77 8.51
CA GLN A 54 -11.85 8.43 7.93
C GLN A 54 -10.71 9.13 8.69
N ILE A 55 -9.56 8.47 8.74
CA ILE A 55 -8.33 8.97 9.39
C ILE A 55 -7.25 9.01 8.32
N TYR A 56 -6.57 10.15 8.19
CA TYR A 56 -5.61 10.39 7.10
C TYR A 56 -4.16 10.48 7.55
N SER A 57 -3.87 10.51 8.85
CA SER A 57 -2.49 10.57 9.33
C SER A 57 -2.32 9.94 10.70
N GLY A 58 -1.06 9.62 11.00
CA GLY A 58 -0.62 9.14 12.29
C GLY A 58 0.90 9.14 12.38
N THR A 59 1.44 8.54 13.44
CA THR A 59 2.90 8.51 13.63
C THR A 59 3.59 7.77 12.48
N GLY A 60 4.32 8.51 11.65
CA GLY A 60 5.15 7.97 10.57
C GLY A 60 4.38 7.55 9.31
N TRP A 61 3.11 7.95 9.16
CA TRP A 61 2.34 7.72 7.94
C TRP A 61 1.32 8.82 7.69
N LYS A 62 1.01 9.04 6.41
CA LYS A 62 -0.02 9.95 5.92
C LYS A 62 -0.69 9.32 4.69
N ILE A 63 -1.97 9.58 4.49
CA ILE A 63 -2.76 9.24 3.30
C ILE A 63 -2.79 10.48 2.40
N ASP A 64 -2.80 10.27 1.09
CA ASP A 64 -2.83 11.32 0.06
C ASP A 64 -4.24 11.92 -0.12
N ASP A 65 -4.78 12.42 0.99
CA ASP A 65 -6.09 13.07 1.07
C ASP A 65 -6.11 14.40 0.32
N GLU A 66 -5.01 15.15 0.34
CA GLU A 66 -4.86 16.40 -0.42
C GLU A 66 -5.05 16.20 -1.93
N SER A 67 -4.72 15.03 -2.46
CA SER A 67 -4.94 14.68 -3.87
C SER A 67 -6.26 13.96 -4.15
N GLY A 68 -7.13 13.84 -3.14
CA GLY A 68 -8.47 13.27 -3.24
C GLY A 68 -8.52 11.74 -3.14
N MET A 69 -7.45 11.09 -2.67
CA MET A 69 -7.39 9.64 -2.49
C MET A 69 -7.42 9.26 -1.02
N TYR A 70 -8.50 8.62 -0.59
CA TYR A 70 -8.80 8.40 0.84
C TYR A 70 -8.68 6.95 1.28
N SER A 71 -8.72 6.01 0.33
CA SER A 71 -8.87 4.58 0.65
C SER A 71 -8.31 3.64 -0.40
N LEU A 72 -8.26 2.34 -0.04
CA LEU A 72 -8.08 1.23 -0.97
C LEU A 72 -9.41 0.50 -1.16
N SER A 73 -9.78 0.21 -2.42
CA SER A 73 -11.03 -0.47 -2.74
C SER A 73 -11.05 -1.88 -2.14
N GLY A 74 -12.04 -2.16 -1.30
CA GLY A 74 -12.29 -3.46 -0.68
C GLY A 74 -13.32 -4.32 -1.44
N ASP A 75 -13.57 -4.05 -2.71
CA ASP A 75 -14.55 -4.73 -3.56
C ASP A 75 -14.18 -6.16 -3.97
N GLY A 76 -13.02 -6.66 -3.52
CA GLY A 76 -12.60 -8.05 -3.68
C GLY A 76 -11.89 -8.39 -4.99
N THR A 77 -11.77 -7.47 -5.95
CA THR A 77 -11.07 -7.71 -7.22
C THR A 77 -9.55 -7.69 -7.06
N GLY A 78 -9.05 -6.92 -6.09
CA GLY A 78 -7.61 -6.70 -5.88
C GLY A 78 -6.97 -5.82 -6.96
N TYR A 79 -5.65 -5.62 -6.84
CA TYR A 79 -4.83 -4.76 -7.70
C TYR A 79 -3.77 -5.56 -8.46
N THR A 80 -3.41 -5.06 -9.64
CA THR A 80 -2.35 -5.62 -10.49
C THR A 80 -1.30 -4.56 -10.77
N PHE A 81 -0.06 -4.85 -10.38
CA PHE A 81 1.10 -4.15 -10.88
C PHE A 81 1.50 -4.72 -12.25
N GLN A 82 1.77 -3.84 -13.20
CA GLN A 82 2.31 -4.19 -14.51
C GLN A 82 3.48 -3.29 -14.88
N PHE A 83 4.17 -3.61 -15.96
CA PHE A 83 5.32 -2.84 -16.42
C PHE A 83 5.06 -2.29 -17.82
N ALA A 84 5.47 -1.05 -18.05
CA ALA A 84 5.33 -0.38 -19.34
C ALA A 84 6.14 -1.07 -20.44
N ASP A 85 7.33 -1.58 -20.08
CA ASP A 85 8.24 -2.27 -20.98
C ASP A 85 9.12 -3.31 -20.26
N ALA A 86 9.97 -3.99 -21.02
CA ALA A 86 10.87 -5.02 -20.51
C ALA A 86 11.99 -4.46 -19.61
N ASP A 87 12.40 -3.21 -19.82
CA ASP A 87 13.46 -2.57 -19.03
C ASP A 87 12.94 -2.25 -17.63
N ALA A 88 11.75 -1.67 -17.53
CA ALA A 88 11.00 -1.48 -16.28
C ALA A 88 10.77 -2.82 -15.58
N GLN A 89 10.32 -3.87 -16.28
CA GLN A 89 10.14 -5.19 -15.68
C GLN A 89 11.44 -5.74 -15.09
N THR A 90 12.55 -5.61 -15.81
CA THR A 90 13.87 -6.09 -15.37
C THR A 90 14.37 -5.33 -14.14
N LYS A 91 14.27 -4.00 -14.16
CA LYS A 91 14.79 -3.14 -13.10
C LYS A 91 13.92 -3.12 -11.85
N LEU A 92 12.60 -3.17 -12.01
CA LEU A 92 11.64 -2.92 -10.93
C LEU A 92 11.04 -4.21 -10.37
N GLY A 93 10.97 -5.27 -11.18
CA GLY A 93 10.10 -6.42 -10.92
C GLY A 93 10.35 -7.16 -9.61
N ALA A 94 11.59 -7.27 -9.15
CA ALA A 94 11.89 -7.93 -7.88
C ALA A 94 11.34 -7.14 -6.68
N ALA A 95 11.56 -5.83 -6.65
CA ALA A 95 11.06 -4.95 -5.59
C ALA A 95 9.53 -4.84 -5.65
N THR A 96 8.93 -4.74 -6.85
CA THR A 96 7.47 -4.72 -7.03
C THR A 96 6.82 -6.00 -6.49
N LYS A 97 7.41 -7.18 -6.74
CA LYS A 97 6.90 -8.46 -6.18
C LYS A 97 6.95 -8.49 -4.66
N GLN A 98 8.04 -7.98 -4.08
CA GLN A 98 8.20 -7.87 -2.63
C GLN A 98 7.13 -6.93 -2.04
N ALA A 99 6.97 -5.73 -2.60
CA ALA A 99 5.96 -4.77 -2.17
C ALA A 99 4.53 -5.32 -2.32
N ALA A 100 4.20 -5.97 -3.44
CA ALA A 100 2.89 -6.58 -3.66
C ALA A 100 2.57 -7.69 -2.64
N ALA A 101 3.54 -8.55 -2.32
CA ALA A 101 3.37 -9.58 -1.30
C ALA A 101 3.12 -8.96 0.08
N GLN A 102 3.87 -7.93 0.44
CA GLN A 102 3.70 -7.24 1.71
C GLN A 102 2.37 -6.50 1.80
N LEU A 103 1.99 -5.75 0.75
CA LEU A 103 0.69 -5.09 0.66
C LEU A 103 -0.44 -6.09 0.85
N THR A 104 -0.37 -7.24 0.18
CA THR A 104 -1.36 -8.31 0.36
C THR A 104 -1.44 -8.78 1.80
N SER A 105 -0.29 -9.03 2.43
CA SER A 105 -0.25 -9.48 3.83
C SER A 105 -0.76 -8.43 4.83
N VAL A 106 -0.54 -7.14 4.57
CA VAL A 106 -0.86 -6.06 5.50
C VAL A 106 -2.33 -5.63 5.37
N THR A 107 -2.82 -5.55 4.13
CA THR A 107 -4.15 -5.01 3.80
C THR A 107 -5.23 -6.08 3.71
N GLY A 108 -4.86 -7.33 3.43
CA GLY A 108 -5.80 -8.39 3.08
C GLY A 108 -6.35 -8.29 1.64
N ILE A 109 -6.07 -7.20 0.92
CA ILE A 109 -6.42 -7.03 -0.49
C ILE A 109 -5.39 -7.75 -1.35
N LYS A 110 -5.83 -8.48 -2.38
CA LYS A 110 -4.90 -9.17 -3.27
C LYS A 110 -4.14 -8.19 -4.16
N PHE A 111 -2.82 -8.12 -4.04
CA PHE A 111 -1.94 -7.43 -5.00
C PHE A 111 -1.16 -8.48 -5.81
N THR A 112 -1.19 -8.35 -7.13
CA THR A 112 -0.47 -9.25 -8.05
C THR A 112 0.52 -8.49 -8.92
N VAL A 113 1.49 -9.20 -9.48
CA VAL A 113 2.44 -8.65 -10.45
C VAL A 113 2.28 -9.39 -11.76
N SER A 114 1.86 -8.70 -12.81
CA SER A 114 1.75 -9.22 -14.16
C SER A 114 3.14 -9.46 -14.75
N THR A 115 3.30 -10.59 -15.43
CA THR A 115 4.46 -10.84 -16.31
C THR A 115 4.22 -10.35 -17.73
N THR A 116 2.98 -10.03 -18.10
CA THR A 116 2.61 -9.49 -19.40
C THR A 116 2.88 -7.99 -19.42
N LEU A 117 3.68 -7.56 -20.39
CA LEU A 117 3.87 -6.15 -20.71
C LEU A 117 2.63 -5.64 -21.42
N LYS A 118 2.00 -4.61 -20.84
CA LYS A 118 0.83 -3.98 -21.43
C LYS A 118 1.04 -2.48 -21.44
N PRO A 119 0.94 -1.82 -22.60
CA PRO A 119 0.85 -0.37 -22.61
C PRO A 119 -0.44 0.02 -21.90
N SER A 120 -0.30 0.90 -20.91
CA SER A 120 -1.43 1.65 -20.37
C SER A 120 -1.39 3.08 -20.92
N PRO A 121 -2.51 3.79 -20.93
CA PRO A 121 -2.51 5.23 -21.16
C PRO A 121 -1.85 5.93 -19.96
N GLU A 122 -0.98 6.91 -20.20
CA GLU A 122 -0.41 7.78 -19.15
C GLU A 122 -1.39 8.89 -18.76
N ASN A 123 -2.66 8.55 -18.49
CA ASN A 123 -3.68 9.49 -18.03
C ASN A 123 -4.73 8.77 -17.17
N CYS A 124 -5.47 9.52 -16.32
CA CYS A 124 -6.43 8.93 -15.38
C CYS A 124 -7.83 8.71 -15.96
N ALA A 125 -8.27 9.48 -16.98
CA ALA A 125 -9.22 8.93 -17.95
C ALA A 125 -8.57 7.69 -18.58
N ASP A 126 -9.15 6.85 -19.43
CA ASP A 126 -8.48 5.65 -20.00
C ASP A 126 -7.75 4.59 -19.09
N GLN A 127 -7.22 4.87 -17.89
CA GLN A 127 -6.51 3.93 -17.01
C GLN A 127 -7.48 2.83 -16.55
N PRO A 128 -7.12 1.55 -16.76
CA PRO A 128 -7.94 0.44 -16.28
C PRO A 128 -8.03 0.45 -14.75
N ARG A 129 -9.21 0.10 -14.25
CA ARG A 129 -9.45 -0.05 -12.81
C ARG A 129 -8.51 -1.11 -12.23
N HIS A 130 -7.94 -0.79 -11.08
CA HIS A 130 -7.04 -1.61 -10.29
C HIS A 130 -5.73 -2.02 -10.99
N VAL A 131 -5.31 -1.25 -11.99
CA VAL A 131 -4.05 -1.47 -12.70
C VAL A 131 -3.08 -0.34 -12.37
N MET A 132 -1.93 -0.69 -11.80
CA MET A 132 -0.84 0.22 -11.45
C MET A 132 0.35 -0.09 -12.37
N THR A 133 0.72 0.85 -13.23
CA THR A 133 1.80 0.65 -14.20
C THR A 133 3.11 1.23 -13.67
N LEU A 134 4.18 0.46 -13.70
CA LEU A 134 5.52 0.93 -13.40
C LEU A 134 6.34 1.11 -14.67
N ALA A 135 7.10 2.19 -14.74
CA ALA A 135 7.98 2.54 -15.83
C ALA A 135 9.30 3.12 -15.31
N VAL A 136 10.28 3.19 -16.20
CA VAL A 136 11.54 3.91 -15.95
C VAL A 136 11.62 5.09 -16.92
N LYS A 137 12.00 6.27 -16.42
CA LYS A 137 12.09 7.49 -17.22
C LYS A 137 13.24 8.35 -16.68
N TYR A 138 13.93 9.07 -17.54
CA TYR A 138 14.98 9.98 -17.07
C TYR A 138 14.31 11.23 -16.46
N ARG A 139 14.53 11.47 -15.16
CA ARG A 139 14.05 12.63 -14.40
C ARG A 139 12.55 12.95 -14.59
N PRO A 140 11.66 12.02 -14.22
CA PRO A 140 10.22 12.13 -14.47
C PRO A 140 9.52 13.27 -13.72
N LEU A 141 10.11 13.82 -12.67
CA LEU A 141 9.60 14.99 -11.96
C LEU A 141 10.18 16.28 -12.58
N ASP A 142 9.63 16.69 -13.72
CA ASP A 142 9.94 17.95 -14.41
C ASP A 142 11.45 18.20 -14.65
N GLY A 143 12.22 17.14 -14.86
CA GLY A 143 13.66 17.22 -15.08
C GLY A 143 14.51 17.36 -13.81
N LYS A 144 13.91 17.25 -12.61
CA LYS A 144 14.62 17.25 -11.32
C LYS A 144 15.46 15.98 -11.20
N LYS A 145 16.75 16.17 -10.91
CA LYS A 145 17.75 15.10 -10.84
C LYS A 145 17.48 14.17 -9.65
N GLY A 146 17.28 12.88 -9.89
CA GLY A 146 17.08 11.90 -8.81
C GLY A 146 15.70 11.79 -8.25
N PHE A 147 14.71 12.37 -8.93
CA PHE A 147 13.33 12.37 -8.46
C PHE A 147 12.50 11.47 -9.35
N SER A 148 11.98 10.42 -8.73
CA SER A 148 10.92 9.58 -9.29
C SER A 148 9.57 10.28 -9.10
N ARG A 149 8.52 9.76 -9.73
CA ARG A 149 7.18 10.37 -9.67
C ARG A 149 6.09 9.34 -9.79
N ALA A 150 5.11 9.41 -8.91
CA ALA A 150 3.80 8.80 -9.09
C ALA A 150 2.79 9.77 -9.74
N LEU A 151 1.92 9.20 -10.55
CA LEU A 151 0.73 9.76 -11.18
C LEU A 151 -0.43 8.82 -10.84
N GLN A 152 -0.76 8.79 -9.56
CA GLN A 152 -1.84 7.98 -9.02
C GLN A 152 -3.20 8.55 -9.43
N CYS A 153 -4.13 7.64 -9.72
CA CYS A 153 -5.49 7.95 -10.09
C CYS A 153 -6.43 7.46 -9.01
N TYR A 154 -7.54 8.15 -8.80
CA TYR A 154 -8.56 7.73 -7.84
C TYR A 154 -9.95 7.70 -8.48
N ASN A 155 -10.83 6.91 -7.87
CA ASN A 155 -12.24 6.83 -8.22
C ASN A 155 -12.98 8.05 -7.65
N SER A 156 -13.60 8.90 -8.47
CA SER A 156 -14.34 10.06 -7.92
C SER A 156 -15.60 9.69 -7.12
N GLY A 157 -16.10 8.45 -7.23
CA GLY A 157 -17.28 8.03 -6.48
C GLY A 157 -17.00 7.72 -5.01
N ASP A 158 -15.93 6.97 -4.74
CA ASP A 158 -15.57 6.51 -3.39
C ASP A 158 -14.17 6.94 -2.94
N HIS A 159 -13.46 7.72 -3.75
CA HIS A 159 -12.11 8.22 -3.49
C HIS A 159 -11.07 7.11 -3.21
N SER A 160 -11.34 5.88 -3.66
CA SER A 160 -10.38 4.80 -3.56
C SER A 160 -9.31 4.87 -4.65
N ALA A 161 -8.13 4.34 -4.37
CA ALA A 161 -7.07 4.19 -5.37
C ALA A 161 -7.61 3.41 -6.58
N TRP A 162 -7.48 3.99 -7.78
CA TRP A 162 -7.97 3.41 -9.03
C TRP A 162 -6.86 2.70 -9.80
N GLY A 163 -5.62 3.19 -9.71
CA GLY A 163 -4.51 2.76 -10.56
C GLY A 163 -3.61 3.94 -10.88
N GLY A 164 -2.96 3.91 -12.04
CA GLY A 164 -2.14 5.02 -12.56
C GLY A 164 -0.71 4.58 -12.86
N TRP A 165 0.25 5.50 -12.70
CA TRP A 165 1.64 5.30 -13.12
C TRP A 165 2.66 5.66 -12.04
N ALA A 166 3.71 4.86 -11.91
CA ALA A 166 4.92 5.22 -11.20
C ALA A 166 6.12 5.22 -12.17
N PHE A 167 6.82 6.35 -12.26
CA PHE A 167 8.03 6.50 -13.05
C PHE A 167 9.24 6.55 -12.13
N MET A 168 10.12 5.56 -12.28
CA MET A 168 11.40 5.53 -11.57
C MET A 168 12.47 6.23 -12.38
N ASP A 169 13.27 7.07 -11.73
CA ASP A 169 14.37 7.78 -12.38
C ASP A 169 15.46 6.81 -12.86
N THR A 170 15.80 6.85 -14.15
CA THR A 170 16.83 5.97 -14.73
C THR A 170 18.22 6.22 -14.15
N GLU A 171 18.46 7.39 -13.55
CA GLU A 171 19.72 7.74 -12.89
C GLU A 171 20.14 6.73 -11.80
N TYR A 172 19.19 6.01 -11.19
CA TYR A 172 19.47 4.98 -10.17
C TYR A 172 20.28 3.79 -10.68
N TRP A 173 20.30 3.57 -12.00
CA TRP A 173 21.04 2.48 -12.65
C TRP A 173 22.14 2.99 -13.58
N THR A 174 22.01 4.18 -14.16
CA THR A 174 22.99 4.72 -15.12
C THR A 174 24.13 5.47 -14.44
N VAL A 175 23.94 5.94 -13.22
CA VAL A 175 24.99 6.59 -12.43
C VAL A 175 25.43 5.64 -11.31
N PRO A 176 26.72 5.22 -11.30
CA PRO A 176 27.22 4.33 -10.26
C PRO A 176 27.04 4.93 -8.87
N ASN A 177 26.62 4.11 -7.91
CA ASN A 177 26.54 4.49 -6.49
C ASN A 177 25.63 5.71 -6.26
N TRP A 178 24.52 5.82 -7.01
CA TRP A 178 23.59 6.96 -6.95
C TRP A 178 23.24 7.39 -5.53
N PHE A 179 22.91 6.44 -4.67
CA PHE A 179 22.49 6.67 -3.29
C PHE A 179 23.64 6.62 -2.28
N GLY A 180 24.86 6.32 -2.73
CA GLY A 180 26.05 6.24 -1.89
C GLY A 180 27.02 5.14 -2.33
N THR A 181 28.27 5.25 -1.86
CA THR A 181 29.36 4.33 -2.21
C THR A 181 29.27 2.95 -1.55
N ASP A 182 28.50 2.84 -0.47
CA ASP A 182 28.18 1.54 0.13
C ASP A 182 27.18 0.80 -0.77
N LYS A 183 27.62 -0.31 -1.36
CA LYS A 183 26.83 -1.09 -2.33
C LYS A 183 25.54 -1.65 -1.72
N THR A 184 25.57 -2.04 -0.44
CA THR A 184 24.42 -2.59 0.26
C THR A 184 23.39 -1.49 0.50
N VAL A 185 23.82 -0.34 1.02
CA VAL A 185 22.93 0.82 1.24
C VAL A 185 22.38 1.34 -0.09
N ASN A 186 23.21 1.41 -1.13
CA ASN A 186 22.77 1.83 -2.45
C ASN A 186 21.69 0.92 -3.01
N ALA A 187 21.89 -0.40 -2.94
CA ALA A 187 20.90 -1.37 -3.39
C ALA A 187 19.59 -1.28 -2.57
N SER A 188 19.68 -1.11 -1.25
CA SER A 188 18.50 -0.92 -0.39
C SER A 188 17.73 0.35 -0.74
N LYS A 189 18.43 1.49 -0.91
CA LYS A 189 17.78 2.76 -1.27
C LYS A 189 17.14 2.74 -2.65
N THR A 190 17.73 2.04 -3.63
CA THR A 190 17.06 1.81 -4.93
C THR A 190 15.76 1.05 -4.75
N LYS A 191 15.72 -0.01 -3.92
CA LYS A 191 14.48 -0.73 -3.63
C LYS A 191 13.47 0.13 -2.86
N ASN A 192 13.94 0.92 -1.89
CA ASN A 192 13.08 1.83 -1.13
C ASN A 192 12.42 2.87 -2.03
N ALA A 193 13.15 3.43 -3.00
CA ALA A 193 12.58 4.36 -3.97
C ALA A 193 11.42 3.71 -4.76
N ILE A 194 11.58 2.46 -5.20
CA ILE A 194 10.52 1.73 -5.92
C ILE A 194 9.29 1.55 -5.02
N THR A 195 9.50 1.13 -3.77
CA THR A 195 8.41 0.92 -2.81
C THR A 195 7.75 2.23 -2.39
N HIS A 196 8.50 3.33 -2.32
CA HIS A 196 7.99 4.68 -2.06
C HIS A 196 6.98 5.11 -3.13
N GLU A 197 7.34 4.99 -4.41
CA GLU A 197 6.40 5.32 -5.50
C GLU A 197 5.20 4.36 -5.51
N ILE A 198 5.39 3.07 -5.20
CA ILE A 198 4.27 2.14 -5.01
C ILE A 198 3.37 2.59 -3.85
N GLY A 199 3.95 3.15 -2.78
CA GLY A 199 3.20 3.73 -1.67
C GLY A 199 2.27 4.85 -2.13
N HIS A 200 2.76 5.78 -2.94
CA HIS A 200 1.92 6.78 -3.58
C HIS A 200 0.81 6.17 -4.44
N MET A 201 1.15 5.16 -5.26
CA MET A 201 0.17 4.47 -6.09
C MET A 201 -1.00 3.87 -5.30
N VAL A 202 -0.77 3.46 -4.05
CA VAL A 202 -1.80 2.80 -3.22
C VAL A 202 -2.54 3.74 -2.27
N GLY A 203 -2.17 5.02 -2.14
CA GLY A 203 -2.85 5.89 -1.19
C GLY A 203 -1.98 6.71 -0.24
N MET A 204 -0.67 6.46 -0.18
CA MET A 204 0.18 7.02 0.87
C MET A 204 0.81 8.34 0.44
N ASP A 205 0.91 9.29 1.36
CA ASP A 205 1.63 10.55 1.19
C ASP A 205 2.85 10.61 2.12
N HIS A 206 3.66 11.64 1.94
CA HIS A 206 4.83 11.90 2.76
C HIS A 206 4.43 12.27 4.19
N PRO A 207 4.93 11.56 5.22
CA PRO A 207 4.67 11.87 6.62
C PRO A 207 5.70 12.86 7.20
N ASN A 208 6.39 13.62 6.35
CA ASN A 208 7.38 14.60 6.79
C ASN A 208 6.69 15.68 7.63
N VAL A 209 7.37 16.11 8.68
CA VAL A 209 6.90 17.16 9.59
C VAL A 209 8.07 18.04 10.00
N ASP A 210 7.81 19.30 10.34
CA ASP A 210 8.80 20.20 10.92
C ASP A 210 9.14 19.74 12.35
N LEU A 211 10.19 18.93 12.48
CA LEU A 211 10.67 18.35 13.74
C LEU A 211 11.54 19.33 14.51
N ASN A 212 12.18 20.27 13.82
CA ASN A 212 13.13 21.20 14.42
C ASN A 212 12.48 22.55 14.82
N GLY A 213 11.26 22.82 14.36
CA GLY A 213 10.47 24.01 14.66
C GLY A 213 10.89 25.27 13.90
N ASP A 214 11.57 25.14 12.75
CA ASP A 214 12.08 26.27 11.96
C ASP A 214 11.06 26.84 10.96
N GLY A 215 9.87 26.23 10.88
CA GLY A 215 8.78 26.62 9.99
C GLY A 215 8.86 26.03 8.59
N THR A 216 9.84 25.15 8.32
CA THR A 216 10.03 24.46 7.04
C THR A 216 10.03 22.97 7.25
N VAL A 217 9.36 22.22 6.36
CA VAL A 217 9.48 20.76 6.32
C VAL A 217 10.60 20.38 5.37
N ALA A 218 11.69 19.84 5.91
CA ALA A 218 12.87 19.46 5.14
C ALA A 218 12.82 18.02 4.60
N ASP A 219 13.71 17.75 3.65
CA ASP A 219 14.00 16.39 3.19
C ASP A 219 14.43 15.50 4.37
N PHE A 220 13.88 14.29 4.39
CA PHE A 220 14.07 13.27 5.42
C PHE A 220 13.64 13.68 6.84
N GLU A 221 12.85 14.74 6.99
CA GLU A 221 12.36 15.22 8.27
C GLU A 221 11.19 14.38 8.78
N CYS A 222 11.49 13.12 9.09
CA CYS A 222 10.59 12.20 9.76
C CYS A 222 11.29 11.62 10.99
N ALA A 223 10.52 11.33 12.04
CA ALA A 223 11.10 10.79 13.26
C ALA A 223 11.68 9.37 13.01
N PRO A 224 13.00 9.16 13.20
CA PRO A 224 13.59 7.84 13.05
C PRO A 224 13.21 6.92 14.20
N THR A 225 13.20 5.62 13.94
CA THR A 225 13.06 4.62 15.00
C THR A 225 14.37 4.44 15.78
N PRO A 226 14.36 3.75 16.95
CA PRO A 226 15.60 3.39 17.65
C PRO A 226 16.56 2.51 16.82
N LYS A 227 16.07 1.87 15.75
CA LYS A 227 16.88 1.10 14.79
C LYS A 227 17.36 1.96 13.61
N ASN A 228 17.17 3.27 13.69
CA ASN A 228 17.62 4.27 12.73
C ASN A 228 17.12 4.06 11.29
N TYR A 229 15.88 3.58 11.14
CA TYR A 229 15.16 3.63 9.87
C TYR A 229 13.99 4.63 9.95
N LEU A 230 13.62 5.16 8.79
CA LEU A 230 12.51 6.09 8.57
C LEU A 230 11.33 5.36 7.92
N PRO A 231 10.10 5.93 7.91
CA PRO A 231 9.04 5.46 7.02
C PRO A 231 9.57 5.37 5.58
N VAL A 232 9.14 4.38 4.80
CA VAL A 232 9.53 4.33 3.37
C VAL A 232 8.97 5.54 2.64
N MET A 233 7.82 6.04 3.08
CA MET A 233 7.17 7.25 2.57
C MET A 233 7.84 8.55 3.03
N CYS A 234 8.86 8.52 3.88
CA CYS A 234 9.58 9.76 4.21
C CYS A 234 10.27 10.31 2.96
N SER A 235 9.91 11.52 2.54
CA SER A 235 10.47 12.16 1.36
C SER A 235 11.95 12.49 1.57
N PRO A 236 12.82 12.36 0.55
CA PRO A 236 12.52 11.86 -0.80
C PRO A 236 12.45 10.34 -0.93
N ASN A 237 13.05 9.56 -0.02
CA ASN A 237 12.89 8.09 0.05
C ASN A 237 13.55 7.47 1.30
N GLY A 238 12.80 7.37 2.40
CA GLY A 238 13.24 6.76 3.65
C GLY A 238 13.37 5.23 3.59
N GLY A 239 12.92 4.55 4.65
CA GLY A 239 12.93 3.09 4.73
C GLY A 239 14.19 2.48 5.36
N TYR A 240 14.34 1.17 5.18
CA TYR A 240 15.45 0.42 5.77
C TYR A 240 16.76 0.59 4.98
N LEU A 241 17.88 0.65 5.69
CA LEU A 241 19.22 0.71 5.08
C LEU A 241 19.87 -0.68 4.93
N ALA A 242 19.40 -1.68 5.67
CA ALA A 242 19.90 -3.04 5.59
C ALA A 242 19.45 -3.72 4.28
N ALA A 243 20.31 -4.56 3.69
CA ALA A 243 20.05 -5.26 2.43
C ALA A 243 18.81 -6.17 2.47
N ALA A 244 18.60 -6.84 3.62
CA ALA A 244 17.53 -7.80 3.83
C ALA A 244 16.16 -7.13 3.86
N ASP A 245 16.09 -5.91 4.40
CA ASP A 245 14.83 -5.21 4.64
C ASP A 245 14.54 -4.10 3.62
N GLY A 246 15.53 -3.71 2.81
CA GLY A 246 15.36 -2.72 1.74
C GLY A 246 14.23 -3.10 0.78
N GLY A 247 13.37 -2.14 0.46
CA GLY A 247 12.17 -2.31 -0.35
C GLY A 247 10.92 -2.76 0.40
N ASN A 248 10.98 -2.95 1.73
CA ASN A 248 9.77 -3.17 2.52
C ASN A 248 9.17 -1.85 2.97
N PHE A 249 7.84 -1.79 3.01
CA PHE A 249 7.12 -0.87 3.89
C PHE A 249 7.58 -1.13 5.33
N THR A 250 7.88 -0.07 6.06
CA THR A 250 8.38 -0.18 7.43
C THR A 250 7.23 -0.38 8.40
N SER A 251 7.54 -0.68 9.67
CA SER A 251 6.50 -0.74 10.70
C SER A 251 5.80 0.60 10.93
N LEU A 252 6.37 1.72 10.46
CA LEU A 252 5.75 3.04 10.52
C LEU A 252 4.72 3.25 9.41
N ASP A 253 4.93 2.65 8.24
CA ASP A 253 4.00 2.76 7.10
C ASP A 253 2.78 1.81 7.24
N VAL A 254 2.99 0.65 7.88
CA VAL A 254 1.98 -0.43 8.01
C VAL A 254 0.63 0.03 8.60
N PRO A 255 0.59 0.87 9.66
CA PRO A 255 -0.68 1.39 10.17
C PRO A 255 -1.45 2.20 9.11
N GLY A 256 -0.77 3.05 8.33
CA GLY A 256 -1.41 3.82 7.26
C GLY A 256 -1.97 2.94 6.14
N LEU A 257 -1.23 1.90 5.75
CA LEU A 257 -1.72 0.91 4.78
C LEU A 257 -2.99 0.20 5.25
N LYS A 258 -3.08 -0.14 6.54
CA LYS A 258 -4.31 -0.70 7.14
C LYS A 258 -5.43 0.33 7.20
N GLN A 259 -5.08 1.59 7.47
CA GLN A 259 -6.06 2.67 7.55
C GLN A 259 -6.69 2.97 6.19
N LEU A 260 -5.94 2.88 5.08
CA LEU A 260 -6.49 2.99 3.72
C LEU A 260 -7.62 1.97 3.48
N VAL A 261 -7.46 0.73 3.95
CA VAL A 261 -8.51 -0.30 3.83
C VAL A 261 -9.70 0.03 4.74
N ALA A 262 -9.44 0.43 5.98
CA ALA A 262 -10.49 0.78 6.93
C ALA A 262 -11.35 1.94 6.39
N ASN A 263 -10.70 2.98 5.85
CA ASN A 263 -11.34 4.19 5.32
C ASN A 263 -12.38 3.90 4.23
N TRP A 264 -12.21 2.84 3.43
CA TRP A 264 -13.15 2.49 2.36
C TRP A 264 -14.57 2.22 2.88
N SER A 265 -14.70 1.71 4.11
CA SER A 265 -15.98 1.42 4.75
C SER A 265 -16.50 2.56 5.64
N LEU A 266 -15.72 3.62 5.82
CA LEU A 266 -16.04 4.74 6.70
C LEU A 266 -16.61 5.92 5.89
N PRO A 267 -17.57 6.68 6.45
CA PRO A 267 -18.06 7.89 5.82
C PRO A 267 -16.93 8.90 5.60
N ILE A 268 -16.90 9.48 4.40
CA ILE A 268 -16.04 10.64 4.08
C ILE A 268 -16.47 11.83 4.96
N PRO A 269 -15.54 12.52 5.64
CA PRO A 269 -15.84 13.67 6.49
C PRO A 269 -16.65 14.75 5.77
N ALA A 270 -17.59 15.38 6.49
CA ALA A 270 -18.49 16.38 5.93
C ALA A 270 -17.77 17.64 5.41
N ALA A 271 -16.59 17.97 5.95
CA ALA A 271 -15.76 19.07 5.47
C ALA A 271 -15.23 18.83 4.04
N GLU A 272 -15.16 17.57 3.61
CA GLU A 272 -14.70 17.17 2.27
C GLU A 272 -15.86 16.88 1.30
N LYS A 273 -17.11 16.92 1.79
CA LYS A 273 -18.34 16.76 0.98
C LYS A 273 -18.65 17.92 0.03
N GLY A 274 -17.76 18.91 -0.10
CA GLY A 274 -17.79 19.88 -1.21
C GLY A 274 -17.51 19.22 -2.57
N LEU A 275 -17.02 17.99 -2.57
CA LEU A 275 -16.89 17.10 -3.72
C LEU A 275 -18.08 16.12 -3.70
N SER A 276 -19.02 16.26 -4.64
CA SER A 276 -20.29 15.54 -4.64
C SER A 276 -20.12 14.00 -4.52
N PRO A 277 -20.90 13.32 -3.66
CA PRO A 277 -20.86 11.87 -3.56
C PRO A 277 -21.50 11.25 -4.80
N ALA A 278 -20.70 10.67 -5.68
CA ALA A 278 -21.22 9.82 -6.75
C ALA A 278 -21.25 8.37 -6.27
N THR A 279 -22.42 7.74 -6.37
CA THR A 279 -22.59 6.30 -6.23
C THR A 279 -21.52 5.56 -7.05
N PRO A 280 -20.91 4.45 -6.57
CA PRO A 280 -19.93 3.69 -7.35
C PRO A 280 -20.66 3.08 -8.56
N ALA A 281 -20.56 3.72 -9.70
CA ALA A 281 -20.98 3.19 -10.99
C ALA A 281 -19.74 3.09 -11.87
N ASP A 282 -19.60 1.97 -12.56
CA ASP A 282 -18.68 1.86 -13.69
C ASP A 282 -18.97 3.03 -14.65
N GLY A 283 -18.07 4.02 -14.72
CA GLY A 283 -18.27 5.25 -15.48
C GLY A 283 -18.18 6.56 -14.69
N ALA A 284 -17.93 6.53 -13.37
CA ALA A 284 -17.62 7.76 -12.63
C ALA A 284 -16.37 8.46 -13.21
N PRO A 285 -16.33 9.80 -13.27
CA PRO A 285 -15.15 10.53 -13.74
C PRO A 285 -13.92 10.16 -12.90
N ARG A 286 -12.73 10.19 -13.47
CA ARG A 286 -11.49 9.82 -12.76
C ARG A 286 -10.73 11.10 -12.43
N GLY A 287 -10.36 11.25 -11.17
CA GLY A 287 -9.51 12.35 -10.74
C GLY A 287 -8.04 12.00 -10.98
N VAL A 288 -7.24 13.02 -11.27
CA VAL A 288 -5.78 12.93 -11.24
C VAL A 288 -5.35 13.42 -9.88
N ALA A 289 -4.70 12.58 -9.09
CA ALA A 289 -3.99 13.08 -7.94
C ALA A 289 -2.81 13.92 -8.45
N ALA A 290 -2.75 15.19 -8.09
CA ALA A 290 -1.60 16.00 -8.43
C ALA A 290 -0.44 15.47 -7.59
N GLY A 291 0.41 14.62 -8.17
CA GLY A 291 1.53 14.02 -7.43
C GLY A 291 2.30 15.09 -6.65
N SER A 292 2.43 14.88 -5.35
CA SER A 292 3.08 15.78 -4.39
C SER A 292 4.47 16.16 -4.91
N ALA A 293 4.59 17.35 -5.49
CA ALA A 293 5.86 17.92 -5.91
C ALA A 293 6.41 18.73 -4.72
N TYR A 294 7.28 18.09 -3.94
CA TYR A 294 8.14 18.76 -2.95
C TYR A 294 9.61 18.67 -3.45
#